data_AF-A0A314XYK6-F1
#
_entry.id   AF-A0A314XYK6-F1
#
_cell.length_a   1.000
_cell.length_b   1.000
_cell.length_c   1.000
_cell.angle_alpha   90.00
_cell.angle_beta   90.00
_cell.angle_gamma   90.00
#
_symmetry.space_group_name_H-M   'P 1'
#
loop_
_entity.id
_entity.type
_entity.pdbx_description
1 polymer ?
#
loop_
_entity_poly.entity_id
_entity_poly.type
_entity_poly.pdbx_seq_one_letter_code
_entity_poly.pdbx_strand_id
1 'polypeptide(L)'
;MCNFKLIGVRYFNKALKQERLGLKIVDLATNTKGHGTEIASIAAGNYVKEVSFSGYVKGTVKGVAPLAKLAIYKVSWAEGLSFYDVLFAMNQAISDGVDVLSISSSDGYMDLHISIAS
;
A
#
# COMPACT_ATOMS: atom_id res chain seq x y z
N MET A 1 -9.30 -2.41 -8.18
CA MET A 1 -9.17 -2.89 -9.57
C MET A 1 -7.71 -3.20 -9.83
N CYS A 2 -7.42 -4.38 -10.37
CA CYS A 2 -6.06 -4.83 -10.72
C CYS A 2 -5.79 -4.62 -12.22
N ASN A 3 -4.52 -4.58 -12.61
CA ASN A 3 -4.05 -4.59 -13.99
C ASN A 3 -2.66 -5.26 -14.07
N PHE A 4 -1.97 -5.18 -15.20
CA PHE A 4 -0.63 -5.76 -15.35
C PHE A 4 0.43 -5.19 -14.41
N LYS A 5 0.20 -3.99 -13.87
CA LYS A 5 1.08 -3.33 -12.91
C LYS A 5 0.68 -3.66 -11.47
N LEU A 6 -0.60 -3.50 -11.14
CA LEU A 6 -1.18 -3.76 -9.84
C LEU A 6 -1.89 -5.12 -9.90
N ILE A 7 -1.19 -6.18 -9.54
CA ILE A 7 -1.68 -7.56 -9.73
C ILE A 7 -2.54 -8.06 -8.57
N GLY A 8 -2.46 -7.44 -7.40
CA GLY A 8 -3.22 -7.83 -6.22
C GLY A 8 -3.53 -6.65 -5.33
N VAL A 9 -4.75 -6.61 -4.79
CA VAL A 9 -5.13 -5.67 -3.75
C VAL A 9 -5.95 -6.41 -2.71
N ARG A 10 -5.48 -6.40 -1.46
CA ARG A 10 -6.12 -7.00 -0.29
C ARG A 10 -6.15 -5.99 0.85
N TYR A 11 -7.06 -6.18 1.80
CA TYR A 11 -7.11 -5.42 3.05
C TYR A 11 -7.40 -6.36 4.23
N PHE A 12 -6.96 -5.97 5.42
CA PHE A 12 -7.02 -6.81 6.62
C PHE A 12 -7.48 -5.96 7.79
N ASN A 13 -8.76 -5.85 8.12
CA ASN A 13 -9.23 -5.00 9.23
C ASN A 13 -9.99 -5.79 10.31
N LYS A 14 -9.82 -7.12 10.32
CA LYS A 14 -10.64 -7.99 11.15
C LYS A 14 -10.27 -7.81 12.62
N ALA A 15 -8.98 -7.79 12.92
CA ALA A 15 -8.53 -7.60 14.29
C ALA A 15 -8.84 -6.18 14.77
N LEU A 16 -8.66 -5.16 13.93
CA LEU A 16 -9.02 -3.79 14.30
C LEU A 16 -10.51 -3.64 14.63
N LYS A 17 -11.41 -4.25 13.83
CA LYS A 17 -12.86 -4.26 14.10
C LYS A 17 -13.21 -4.94 15.42
N GLN A 18 -12.43 -5.95 15.83
CA GLN A 18 -12.63 -6.65 17.10
C GLN A 18 -12.08 -5.85 18.28
N GLU A 19 -10.92 -5.22 18.14
CA GLU A 19 -10.31 -4.39 19.16
C GLU A 19 -11.11 -3.11 19.43
N ARG A 20 -11.76 -2.56 18.40
CA ARG A 20 -12.53 -1.31 18.49
C ARG A 20 -13.99 -1.51 18.11
N LEU A 21 -14.70 -2.23 18.97
CA LEU A 21 -16.13 -2.48 18.84
C LEU A 21 -16.90 -1.17 18.65
N GLY A 22 -17.77 -1.13 17.64
CA GLY A 22 -18.63 0.02 17.32
C GLY A 22 -18.08 0.99 16.28
N LEU A 23 -16.81 0.86 15.84
CA LEU A 23 -16.30 1.65 14.72
C LEU A 23 -16.81 1.13 13.37
N LYS A 24 -17.34 2.03 12.54
CA LYS A 24 -17.70 1.73 11.14
C LYS A 24 -16.48 1.86 10.24
N ILE A 25 -15.63 0.84 10.28
CA ILE A 25 -14.52 0.73 9.32
C ILE A 25 -15.08 0.28 7.98
N VAL A 26 -14.96 1.14 6.97
CA VAL A 26 -15.38 0.82 5.61
C VAL A 26 -14.44 -0.21 5.01
N ASP A 27 -15.01 -1.29 4.50
CA ASP A 27 -14.31 -2.37 3.80
C ASP A 27 -13.90 -1.93 2.39
N LEU A 28 -12.94 -1.00 2.34
CA LEU A 28 -12.42 -0.45 1.10
C LEU A 28 -10.91 -0.58 1.04
N ALA A 29 -10.45 -1.31 0.03
CA ALA A 29 -9.04 -1.50 -0.26
C ALA A 29 -8.37 -0.24 -0.83
N THR A 30 -9.16 0.71 -1.36
CA THR A 30 -8.67 1.98 -1.89
C THR A 30 -7.96 2.78 -0.80
N ASN A 31 -6.81 3.36 -1.17
CA ASN A 31 -6.08 4.28 -0.32
C ASN A 31 -6.78 5.65 -0.32
N THR A 32 -7.25 6.10 0.84
CA THR A 32 -7.94 7.38 1.01
C THR A 32 -7.04 8.49 1.54
N LYS A 33 -5.86 8.16 2.10
CA LYS A 33 -4.93 9.13 2.69
C LYS A 33 -3.78 9.55 1.74
N GLY A 34 -3.51 8.77 0.70
CA GLY A 34 -2.44 9.07 -0.27
C GLY A 34 -1.08 8.48 0.07
N HIS A 35 -0.73 8.31 1.35
CA HIS A 35 0.58 7.80 1.80
C HIS A 35 1.00 6.49 1.12
N GLY A 36 0.12 5.50 1.11
CA GLY A 36 0.40 4.23 0.44
C GLY A 36 0.61 4.33 -1.08
N THR A 37 -0.02 5.31 -1.74
CA THR A 37 0.17 5.58 -3.17
C THR A 37 1.54 6.22 -3.42
N GLU A 38 1.95 7.16 -2.56
CA GLU A 38 3.27 7.79 -2.60
C GLU A 38 4.38 6.74 -2.51
N ILE A 39 4.35 5.89 -1.47
CA ILE A 39 5.36 4.83 -1.30
C ILE A 39 5.33 3.85 -2.49
N ALA A 40 4.15 3.48 -3.00
CA ALA A 40 4.03 2.55 -4.13
C ALA A 40 4.65 3.13 -5.41
N SER A 41 4.45 4.42 -5.62
CA SER A 41 5.03 5.16 -6.74
C SER A 41 6.54 5.33 -6.63
N ILE A 42 7.09 5.51 -5.42
CA ILE A 42 8.54 5.56 -5.19
C ILE A 42 9.16 4.18 -5.42
N ALA A 43 8.55 3.12 -4.89
CA ALA A 43 9.08 1.77 -5.00
C ALA A 43 9.03 1.26 -6.45
N ALA A 44 7.87 1.35 -7.09
CA ALA A 44 7.63 0.77 -8.40
C ALA A 44 6.70 1.60 -9.29
N GLY A 45 6.65 2.93 -9.18
CA GLY A 45 5.89 3.75 -10.11
C GLY A 45 6.31 3.51 -11.56
N ASN A 46 5.34 3.34 -12.47
CA ASN A 46 5.65 3.28 -13.89
C ASN A 46 6.10 4.66 -14.41
N TYR A 47 6.66 4.71 -15.61
CA TYR A 47 7.06 5.95 -16.24
C TYR A 47 5.85 6.86 -16.45
N VAL A 48 5.89 8.05 -15.85
CA VAL A 48 4.91 9.11 -16.10
C VAL A 48 5.67 10.31 -16.65
N LYS A 49 5.33 10.70 -17.88
CA LYS A 49 5.94 11.84 -18.57
C LYS A 49 5.23 13.14 -18.17
N GLU A 50 5.93 14.26 -18.36
CA GLU A 50 5.36 15.61 -18.22
C GLU A 50 4.76 15.89 -16.83
N VAL A 51 5.30 15.25 -15.80
CA VAL A 51 4.88 15.50 -14.42
C VAL A 51 5.48 16.80 -13.94
N SER A 52 4.73 17.56 -13.15
CA SER A 52 5.21 18.73 -12.45
C SER A 52 4.51 18.87 -11.11
N PHE A 53 5.20 19.45 -10.13
CA PHE A 53 4.62 19.84 -8.85
C PHE A 53 4.52 21.36 -8.80
N SER A 54 3.30 21.90 -8.94
CA SER A 54 3.05 23.34 -8.98
C SER A 54 3.94 24.09 -10.00
N GLY A 55 4.24 23.45 -11.14
CA GLY A 55 5.11 23.99 -12.18
C GLY A 55 6.62 23.75 -11.98
N TYR A 56 7.03 23.24 -10.82
CA TYR A 56 8.41 22.86 -10.50
C TYR A 56 8.67 21.37 -10.78
N VAL A 57 9.96 21.00 -10.89
CA VAL A 57 10.44 19.62 -11.09
C VAL A 57 9.77 18.95 -12.30
N LYS A 58 9.88 19.61 -13.46
CA LYS A 58 9.36 19.07 -14.73
C LYS A 58 10.21 17.91 -15.21
N GLY A 59 9.58 16.80 -15.54
CA GLY A 59 10.31 15.66 -16.11
C GLY A 59 9.49 14.40 -16.21
N THR A 60 10.21 13.29 -16.42
CA THR A 60 9.65 11.95 -16.33
C THR A 60 9.97 11.38 -14.95
N VAL A 61 8.95 11.02 -14.19
CA VAL A 61 9.12 10.33 -12.90
C VAL A 61 8.91 8.84 -13.06
N LYS A 62 9.60 8.07 -12.23
CA LYS A 62 9.51 6.62 -12.16
C LYS A 62 9.93 6.15 -10.77
N GLY A 63 9.46 4.98 -10.36
CA GLY A 63 9.94 4.34 -9.14
C GLY A 63 11.33 3.71 -9.30
N VAL A 64 11.85 3.16 -8.20
CA VAL A 64 13.12 2.43 -8.18
C VAL A 64 13.08 1.21 -9.12
N ALA A 65 11.96 0.48 -9.15
CA ALA A 65 11.71 -0.67 -10.02
C ALA A 65 10.46 -0.47 -10.92
N PRO A 66 10.55 0.32 -12.01
CA PRO A 66 9.39 0.72 -12.81
C PRO A 66 8.66 -0.43 -13.51
N LEU A 67 9.33 -1.56 -13.75
CA LEU A 67 8.78 -2.74 -14.41
C LEU A 67 8.22 -3.77 -13.44
N ALA A 68 8.52 -3.65 -12.14
CA ALA A 68 8.05 -4.61 -11.16
C ALA A 68 6.55 -4.49 -10.92
N LYS A 69 5.89 -5.58 -10.58
CA LYS A 69 4.47 -5.63 -10.26
C LYS A 69 4.25 -5.26 -8.79
N LEU A 70 3.06 -4.74 -8.52
CA LEU A 70 2.61 -4.31 -7.20
C LEU A 70 1.52 -5.25 -6.71
N ALA A 71 1.71 -5.78 -5.50
CA ALA A 71 0.65 -6.34 -4.69
C ALA A 71 0.47 -5.47 -3.43
N ILE A 72 -0.76 -5.09 -3.14
CA ILE A 72 -1.08 -4.13 -2.08
C ILE A 72 -1.81 -4.84 -0.95
N TYR A 73 -1.31 -4.65 0.27
CA TYR A 73 -1.87 -5.22 1.49
C TYR A 73 -2.19 -4.08 2.46
N LYS A 74 -3.44 -3.64 2.45
CA LYS A 74 -3.92 -2.53 3.29
C LYS A 74 -4.18 -3.00 4.71
N VAL A 75 -3.44 -2.43 5.64
CA VAL A 75 -3.49 -2.76 7.07
C VAL A 75 -3.74 -1.55 7.95
N SER A 76 -4.13 -0.42 7.38
CA SER A 76 -4.37 0.81 8.15
C SER A 76 -5.57 1.60 7.64
N TRP A 77 -6.23 2.27 8.58
CA TRP A 77 -7.46 3.04 8.40
C TRP A 77 -7.38 4.36 9.18
N ALA A 78 -8.44 5.16 9.11
CA ALA A 78 -8.50 6.41 9.90
C ALA A 78 -8.56 6.12 11.41
N GLU A 79 -9.14 4.97 11.75
CA GLU A 79 -9.37 4.47 13.10
C GLU A 79 -8.10 3.89 13.77
N GLY A 80 -7.01 3.76 13.02
CA GLY A 80 -5.75 3.17 13.44
C GLY A 80 -5.42 1.90 12.66
N LEU A 81 -4.65 1.00 13.29
CA LEU A 81 -4.38 -0.34 12.79
C LEU A 81 -4.24 -1.32 13.95
N SER A 82 -4.34 -2.61 13.66
CA SER A 82 -4.03 -3.69 14.61
C SER A 82 -2.74 -4.39 14.18
N PHE A 83 -1.89 -4.72 15.15
CA PHE A 83 -0.68 -5.50 14.92
C PHE A 83 -1.01 -6.91 14.35
N TYR A 84 -2.13 -7.50 14.75
CA TYR A 84 -2.57 -8.79 14.23
C TYR A 84 -2.91 -8.72 12.75
N ASP A 85 -3.59 -7.66 12.31
CA ASP A 85 -3.91 -7.43 10.91
C ASP A 85 -2.63 -7.25 10.07
N VAL A 86 -1.59 -6.61 10.62
CA VAL A 86 -0.25 -6.52 10.00
C VAL A 86 0.36 -7.92 9.84
N LEU A 87 0.36 -8.74 10.89
CA LEU A 87 0.91 -10.09 10.84
C LEU A 87 0.16 -10.98 9.83
N PHE A 88 -1.17 -10.87 9.76
CA PHE A 88 -1.96 -11.59 8.76
C PHE A 88 -1.64 -11.14 7.33
N ALA A 89 -1.45 -9.84 7.11
CA ALA A 89 -1.05 -9.31 5.81
C ALA A 89 0.33 -9.81 5.38
N MET A 90 1.30 -9.86 6.31
CA MET A 90 2.63 -10.40 6.05
C MET A 90 2.57 -11.88 5.67
N ASN A 91 1.81 -12.68 6.43
CA ASN A 91 1.61 -14.10 6.11
C ASN A 91 0.94 -14.29 4.75
N GLN A 92 -0.03 -13.45 4.40
CA GLN A 92 -0.65 -13.51 3.09
C GLN A 92 0.31 -13.10 1.97
N ALA A 93 1.17 -12.10 2.18
CA ALA A 93 2.18 -11.70 1.20
C ALA A 93 3.20 -12.82 0.93
N ILE A 94 3.63 -13.53 1.99
CA ILE A 94 4.50 -14.71 1.86
C ILE A 94 3.79 -15.81 1.06
N SER A 95 2.53 -16.09 1.39
CA SER A 95 1.72 -17.12 0.69
C SER A 95 1.46 -16.76 -0.78
N ASP A 96 1.26 -15.48 -1.07
CA ASP A 96 1.08 -14.96 -2.43
C ASP A 96 2.40 -14.96 -3.25
N GLY A 97 3.55 -15.30 -2.63
CA GLY A 97 4.83 -15.43 -3.33
C GLY A 97 5.51 -14.11 -3.67
N VAL A 98 5.32 -13.08 -2.83
CA VAL A 98 5.95 -11.76 -3.02
C VAL A 98 7.47 -11.85 -2.87
N ASP A 99 8.21 -11.19 -3.77
CA ASP A 99 9.68 -11.16 -3.75
C ASP A 99 10.24 -10.19 -2.69
N VAL A 100 9.68 -8.99 -2.57
CA VAL A 100 10.13 -7.96 -1.62
C VAL A 100 8.94 -7.29 -0.93
N LEU A 101 9.00 -7.20 0.40
CA LEU A 101 8.01 -6.50 1.21
C LEU A 101 8.55 -5.15 1.68
N SER A 102 7.91 -4.06 1.24
CA SER A 102 8.20 -2.69 1.67
C SER A 102 7.16 -2.23 2.69
N ILE A 103 7.60 -1.93 3.92
CA ILE A 103 6.74 -1.51 5.02
C ILE A 103 7.18 -0.11 5.45
N SER A 104 6.25 0.86 5.44
CA SER A 104 6.48 2.20 5.97
C SER A 104 5.52 2.47 7.13
N SER A 105 6.07 2.63 8.32
CA SER A 105 5.35 2.69 9.59
C SER A 105 6.15 3.53 10.59
N SER A 106 5.56 4.57 11.18
CA SER A 106 6.13 5.28 12.32
C SER A 106 5.14 5.35 13.49
N ASP A 107 5.66 5.20 14.70
CA ASP A 107 4.85 5.15 15.91
C ASP A 107 4.07 6.47 16.08
N GLY A 108 2.74 6.40 15.92
CA GLY A 108 1.82 7.55 15.94
C GLY A 108 0.95 7.74 14.70
N TYR A 109 1.42 7.37 13.50
CA TYR A 109 0.64 7.37 12.24
C TYR A 109 1.28 6.41 11.25
N MET A 110 0.57 5.38 10.81
CA MET A 110 1.15 4.31 9.99
C MET A 110 0.24 4.02 8.80
N ASP A 111 0.79 3.98 7.58
CA ASP A 111 0.04 3.57 6.38
C ASP A 111 0.92 2.81 5.36
N LEU A 112 0.41 1.62 5.03
CA LEU A 112 0.60 0.75 3.85
C LEU A 112 1.92 -0.02 3.62
N HIS A 113 1.72 -1.33 3.44
CA HIS A 113 2.67 -2.31 2.92
C HIS A 113 2.56 -2.40 1.38
N ILE A 114 3.69 -2.27 0.69
CA ILE A 114 3.81 -2.53 -0.75
C ILE A 114 4.66 -3.77 -0.94
N SER A 115 4.06 -4.77 -1.56
CA SER A 115 4.78 -5.94 -2.02
C SER A 115 5.17 -5.74 -3.47
N ILE A 116 6.47 -5.85 -3.74
CA ILE A 116 7.01 -5.88 -5.09
C ILE A 116 7.07 -7.35 -5.49
N ALA A 117 6.30 -7.72 -6.51
CA ALA A 117 6.44 -9.00 -7.20
C ALA A 117 7.10 -8.74 -8.56
N SER A 118 7.95 -9.63 -9.02
CA SER A 118 8.57 -9.57 -10.35
C SER A 118 7.56 -9.68 -11.49
#